data_AF-A0A7W5TR71-F1
#
_entry.id   AF-A0A7W5TR71-F1
#
_cell.length_a   1.000
_cell.length_b   1.000
_cell.length_c   1.000
_cell.angle_alpha   90.00
_cell.angle_beta   90.00
_cell.angle_gamma   90.00
#
_symmetry.space_group_name_H-M   'P 1'
#
loop_
_entity.id
_entity.type
_entity.pdbx_description
1 polymer ?
#
loop_
_entity_poly.entity_id
_entity_poly.type
_entity_poly.pdbx_seq_one_letter_code
_entity_poly.pdbx_strand_id
1 'polypeptide(L)'
;MIRPAAGWDDWAADAEAIHGISQELLASEGVPVEQVAREMLKVLTGHELYASAPSWDGKWLSVLLRAAGFPRHALRLGKSRDAFMAAARELTGAAITETELSKLIDSIVEESKAAMPAHRALADATLELTRWKLVREAAKKLVATGE
;
A
#
# COMPACT_ATOMS: atom_id res chain seq x y z
N MET A 1 8.15 10.17 -8.74
CA MET A 1 7.20 11.30 -8.82
C MET A 1 6.44 11.18 -10.13
N ILE A 2 5.15 11.52 -10.15
CA ILE A 2 4.30 11.38 -11.34
C ILE A 2 3.99 12.79 -11.83
N ARG A 3 4.23 13.07 -13.11
CA ARG A 3 3.86 14.34 -13.73
C ARG A 3 2.34 14.43 -13.80
N PRO A 4 1.70 15.54 -13.39
CA PRO A 4 0.26 15.69 -13.47
C PRO A 4 -0.20 15.61 -14.92
N ALA A 5 -1.34 14.96 -15.16
CA ALA A 5 -1.97 14.97 -16.47
C ALA A 5 -2.52 16.37 -16.82
N ALA A 6 -2.73 16.65 -18.10
CA ALA A 6 -3.42 17.87 -18.50
C ALA A 6 -4.81 17.95 -17.84
N GLY A 7 -5.13 19.09 -17.21
CA GLY A 7 -6.38 19.30 -16.48
C GLY A 7 -6.39 18.78 -15.04
N TRP A 8 -5.25 18.36 -14.49
CA TRP A 8 -5.09 18.16 -13.04
C TRP A 8 -4.59 19.47 -12.41
N ASP A 9 -5.51 20.40 -12.22
CA ASP A 9 -5.28 21.74 -11.67
C ASP A 9 -5.68 21.89 -10.20
N ASP A 10 -6.45 20.95 -9.66
CA ASP A 10 -6.80 20.88 -8.24
C ASP A 10 -5.58 20.48 -7.39
N TRP A 11 -4.89 21.50 -6.86
CA TRP A 11 -3.65 21.38 -6.10
C TRP A 11 -3.85 21.84 -4.65
N ALA A 12 -3.51 20.97 -3.70
CA ALA A 12 -3.72 21.20 -2.28
C ALA A 12 -2.43 21.71 -1.61
N ALA A 13 -2.41 22.98 -1.19
CA ALA A 13 -1.22 23.61 -0.62
C ALA A 13 -0.78 22.99 0.72
N ASP A 14 -1.72 22.45 1.49
CA ASP A 14 -1.46 21.69 2.71
C ASP A 14 -0.75 20.36 2.42
N ALA A 15 -1.14 19.64 1.37
CA ALA A 15 -0.47 18.43 0.92
C ALA A 15 0.96 18.72 0.46
N GLU A 16 1.18 19.80 -0.31
CA GLU A 16 2.53 20.23 -0.69
C GLU A 16 3.40 20.50 0.54
N ALA A 17 2.89 21.22 1.54
CA ALA A 17 3.62 21.52 2.77
C ALA A 17 3.99 20.26 3.58
N ILE A 18 3.11 19.26 3.62
CA ILE A 18 3.35 17.98 4.31
C ILE A 18 4.39 17.13 3.56
N HIS A 19 4.31 17.06 2.23
CA HIS A 19 5.09 16.13 1.43
C HIS A 19 6.39 16.72 0.85
N GLY A 20 6.51 18.05 0.81
CA GLY A 20 7.64 18.77 0.24
C GLY A 20 7.79 18.55 -1.26
N ILE A 21 6.68 18.35 -1.98
CA ILE A 21 6.67 18.13 -3.42
C ILE A 21 5.80 19.21 -4.05
N SER A 22 6.40 20.18 -4.75
CA SER A 22 5.65 21.23 -5.44
C SER A 22 5.10 20.76 -6.78
N GLN A 23 4.10 21.48 -7.29
CA GLN A 23 3.53 21.22 -8.62
C GLN A 23 4.59 21.39 -9.72
N GLU A 24 5.45 22.41 -9.61
CA GLU A 24 6.54 22.69 -10.56
C GLU A 24 7.55 21.56 -10.58
N LEU A 25 7.90 21.00 -9.42
CA LEU A 25 8.78 19.84 -9.31
C LEU A 25 8.19 18.62 -10.02
N LEU A 26 6.89 18.36 -9.84
CA LEU A 26 6.23 17.27 -10.58
C LEU A 26 6.16 17.55 -12.09
N ALA A 27 5.95 18.80 -12.49
CA ALA A 27 5.92 19.18 -13.89
C ALA A 27 7.29 18.97 -14.58
N SER A 28 8.37 19.37 -13.92
CA SER A 28 9.73 19.29 -14.46
C SER A 28 10.34 17.88 -14.35
N GLU A 29 10.26 17.24 -13.18
CA GLU A 29 10.96 15.99 -12.87
C GLU A 29 10.04 14.76 -12.82
N GLY A 30 8.73 14.94 -12.86
CA GLY A 30 7.77 13.83 -12.84
C GLY A 30 7.82 12.99 -14.11
N VAL A 31 7.58 11.68 -13.94
CA VAL A 31 7.40 10.73 -15.05
C VAL A 31 5.99 10.88 -15.62
N PRO A 32 5.78 10.89 -16.95
CA PRO A 32 4.46 10.98 -17.55
C PRO A 32 3.49 9.90 -17.04
N VAL A 33 2.25 10.31 -16.79
CA VAL A 33 1.20 9.43 -16.23
C VAL A 33 0.99 8.16 -17.06
N GLU A 34 1.09 8.27 -18.39
CA GLU A 34 0.92 7.16 -19.32
C GLU A 34 2.04 6.14 -19.21
N GLN A 35 3.27 6.61 -18.98
CA GLN A 35 4.42 5.74 -18.78
C GLN A 35 4.28 4.97 -17.46
N VAL A 36 3.97 5.67 -16.37
CA VAL A 36 3.78 5.04 -15.06
C VAL A 36 2.65 4.02 -15.10
N ALA A 37 1.51 4.37 -15.69
CA ALA A 37 0.37 3.44 -15.83
C ALA A 37 0.71 2.19 -16.64
N ARG A 38 1.43 2.33 -17.77
CA ARG A 38 1.89 1.20 -18.57
C ARG A 38 2.81 0.26 -17.79
N GLU A 39 3.78 0.83 -17.07
CA GLU A 39 4.72 0.06 -16.25
C GLU A 39 4.00 -0.66 -15.10
N MET A 40 3.10 0.03 -14.41
CA MET A 40 2.26 -0.57 -13.37
C MET A 40 1.44 -1.73 -13.90
N LEU A 41 0.73 -1.57 -15.01
CA LEU A 41 -0.06 -2.64 -15.60
C LEU A 41 0.81 -3.82 -16.03
N LYS A 42 1.96 -3.56 -16.64
CA LYS A 42 2.91 -4.60 -17.06
C LYS A 42 3.39 -5.45 -15.89
N VAL A 43 3.70 -4.83 -14.75
CA VAL A 43 4.31 -5.50 -13.60
C VAL A 43 3.27 -6.09 -12.64
N LEU A 44 2.13 -5.43 -12.46
CA LEU A 44 1.18 -5.74 -11.39
C LEU A 44 0.00 -6.61 -11.85
N THR A 45 -0.25 -6.72 -13.16
CA THR A 45 -1.35 -7.56 -13.67
C THR A 45 -1.11 -9.02 -13.32
N GLY A 46 -2.14 -9.68 -12.77
CA GLY A 46 -2.05 -11.07 -12.31
C GLY A 46 -1.58 -11.25 -10.87
N HIS A 47 -1.25 -10.15 -10.18
CA HIS A 47 -0.91 -10.17 -8.75
C HIS A 47 -2.06 -9.67 -7.88
N GLU A 48 -2.13 -10.18 -6.65
CA GLU A 48 -2.96 -9.59 -5.61
C GLU A 48 -2.23 -8.36 -5.05
N LEU A 49 -2.92 -7.21 -5.09
CA LEU A 49 -2.37 -5.94 -4.65
C LEU A 49 -3.07 -5.49 -3.37
N TYR A 50 -2.30 -4.93 -2.45
CA TYR A 50 -2.81 -4.51 -1.15
C TYR A 50 -2.32 -3.11 -0.79
N ALA A 51 -3.17 -2.36 -0.11
CA ALA A 51 -2.82 -1.06 0.46
C ALA A 51 -3.42 -0.93 1.87
N SER A 52 -2.85 -0.05 2.68
CA SER A 52 -3.37 0.24 4.03
C SER A 52 -4.70 1.01 3.99
N ALA A 53 -4.93 1.81 2.93
CA ALA A 53 -6.14 2.59 2.73
C ALA A 53 -6.73 2.42 1.31
N PRO A 54 -7.16 1.20 0.91
CA PRO A 54 -7.46 0.87 -0.48
C PRO A 54 -8.60 1.70 -1.09
N SER A 55 -9.50 2.29 -0.28
CA SER A 55 -10.51 3.23 -0.78
C SER A 55 -9.88 4.53 -1.32
N TRP A 56 -8.87 5.05 -0.63
CA TRP A 56 -8.13 6.25 -1.03
C TRP A 56 -7.12 5.95 -2.13
N ASP A 57 -6.28 4.94 -1.93
CA ASP A 57 -5.31 4.49 -2.95
C ASP A 57 -6.03 4.06 -4.24
N GLY A 58 -7.15 3.35 -4.11
CA GLY A 58 -7.95 2.89 -5.24
C GLY A 58 -8.63 4.03 -6.00
N LYS A 59 -9.09 5.08 -5.30
CA LYS A 59 -9.61 6.30 -5.95
C LYS A 59 -8.55 6.91 -6.86
N TRP A 60 -7.34 7.14 -6.33
CA TRP A 60 -6.24 7.78 -7.08
C TRP A 60 -5.67 6.88 -8.18
N LEU A 61 -5.57 5.57 -7.95
CA LEU A 61 -5.22 4.61 -8.99
C LEU A 61 -6.20 4.66 -10.16
N SER A 62 -7.50 4.75 -9.87
CA SER A 62 -8.56 4.88 -10.86
C SER A 62 -8.50 6.21 -11.63
N VAL A 63 -8.11 7.31 -10.98
CA VAL A 63 -7.85 8.61 -11.63
C VAL A 63 -6.63 8.51 -12.56
N LEU A 64 -5.53 7.94 -12.08
CA LEU A 64 -4.29 7.73 -12.84
C LEU A 64 -4.51 6.86 -14.08
N LEU A 65 -5.18 5.72 -13.93
CA LEU A 65 -5.46 4.82 -15.05
C LEU A 65 -6.35 5.47 -16.11
N ARG A 66 -7.38 6.23 -15.70
CA ARG A 66 -8.22 6.97 -16.66
C ARG A 66 -7.44 8.04 -17.43
N ALA A 67 -6.63 8.82 -16.73
CA ALA A 67 -5.81 9.85 -17.37
C ALA A 67 -4.85 9.26 -18.39
N ALA A 68 -4.36 8.04 -18.14
CA ALA A 68 -3.51 7.30 -19.07
C ALA A 68 -4.26 6.51 -20.16
N GLY A 69 -5.60 6.60 -20.23
CA GLY A 69 -6.41 5.90 -21.24
C GLY A 69 -6.68 4.42 -20.96
N PHE A 70 -6.43 3.94 -19.74
CA PHE A 70 -6.68 2.55 -19.33
C PHE A 70 -8.00 2.38 -18.59
N PRO A 71 -8.57 1.15 -18.55
CA PRO A 71 -9.75 0.87 -17.74
C PRO A 71 -9.48 1.16 -16.26
N ARG A 72 -10.36 1.95 -15.62
CA ARG A 72 -10.22 2.38 -14.21
C ARG A 72 -10.12 1.24 -13.18
N HIS A 73 -10.45 0.02 -13.57
CA HIS A 73 -10.48 -1.19 -12.74
C HIS A 73 -9.51 -2.27 -13.25
N ALA A 74 -8.56 -1.91 -14.12
CA ALA A 74 -7.54 -2.82 -14.62
C ALA A 74 -6.62 -3.36 -13.50
N LEU A 75 -6.49 -2.62 -12.40
CA LEU A 75 -5.85 -3.04 -11.15
C LEU A 75 -6.83 -2.82 -9.99
N ARG A 76 -6.79 -3.70 -8.99
CA ARG A 76 -7.67 -3.66 -7.81
C ARG A 76 -6.84 -3.85 -6.54
N LEU A 77 -7.17 -3.10 -5.50
CA LEU A 77 -6.50 -3.14 -4.20
C LEU A 77 -7.39 -3.82 -3.16
N GLY A 78 -6.85 -4.78 -2.43
CA GLY A 78 -7.37 -5.28 -1.16
C GLY A 78 -6.81 -4.49 0.04
N LYS A 79 -7.33 -4.75 1.24
CA LYS A 79 -6.77 -4.18 2.47
C LYS A 79 -5.54 -4.98 2.88
N SER A 80 -4.44 -4.31 3.20
CA SER A 80 -3.23 -4.98 3.68
C SER A 80 -3.45 -5.82 4.93
N ARG A 81 -4.36 -5.39 5.82
CA ARG A 81 -4.80 -6.19 6.97
C ARG A 81 -5.32 -7.58 6.56
N ASP A 82 -6.03 -7.69 5.44
CA ASP A 82 -6.55 -8.97 4.96
C ASP A 82 -5.39 -9.91 4.58
N ALA A 83 -4.34 -9.37 3.95
CA ALA A 83 -3.11 -10.11 3.65
C ALA A 83 -2.35 -10.52 4.91
N PHE A 84 -2.33 -9.69 5.96
CA PHE A 84 -1.73 -10.03 7.25
C PHE A 84 -2.50 -11.19 7.91
N MET A 85 -3.82 -11.12 7.94
CA MET A 85 -4.69 -12.17 8.48
C MET A 85 -4.52 -13.48 7.72
N ALA A 86 -4.52 -13.43 6.39
CA ALA A 86 -4.33 -14.62 5.54
C ALA A 86 -2.98 -15.28 5.82
N ALA A 87 -1.89 -14.50 5.86
CA ALA A 87 -0.55 -15.03 6.11
C ALA A 87 -0.38 -15.63 7.51
N ALA A 88 -0.99 -15.02 8.53
CA ALA A 88 -0.98 -15.58 9.89
C ALA A 88 -1.81 -16.86 9.97
N ARG A 89 -2.97 -16.90 9.31
CA ARG A 89 -3.86 -18.07 9.28
C ARG A 89 -3.24 -19.25 8.54
N GLU A 90 -2.55 -19.00 7.42
CA GLU A 90 -1.81 -20.03 6.67
C GLU A 90 -0.79 -20.74 7.56
N LEU A 91 -0.09 -20.00 8.42
CA LEU A 91 0.95 -20.54 9.29
C LEU A 91 0.43 -21.20 10.57
N THR A 92 -0.65 -20.67 11.15
CA THR A 92 -1.19 -21.13 12.45
C THR A 92 -2.32 -22.16 12.33
N GLY A 93 -2.90 -22.31 11.13
CA GLY A 93 -4.05 -23.19 10.92
C GLY A 93 -5.25 -22.80 11.79
N ALA A 94 -5.98 -23.80 12.30
CA ALA A 94 -7.14 -23.60 13.16
C ALA A 94 -6.80 -23.52 14.67
N ALA A 95 -5.52 -23.69 15.04
CA ALA A 95 -5.10 -23.76 16.43
C ALA A 95 -5.24 -22.42 17.18
N ILE A 96 -5.06 -21.31 16.47
CA ILE A 96 -5.14 -19.96 17.03
C ILE A 96 -6.45 -19.31 16.59
N THR A 97 -7.17 -18.66 17.51
CA THR A 97 -8.45 -18.01 17.17
C THR A 97 -8.25 -16.76 16.33
N GLU A 98 -9.28 -16.36 15.58
CA GLU A 98 -9.25 -15.11 14.80
C GLU A 98 -9.00 -13.88 15.68
N THR A 99 -9.59 -13.85 16.88
CA THR A 99 -9.41 -12.77 17.86
C THR A 99 -7.96 -12.65 18.33
N GLU A 100 -7.27 -13.76 18.56
CA GLU A 100 -5.86 -13.77 18.94
C GLU A 100 -4.97 -13.27 17.81
N LEU A 101 -5.22 -13.72 16.57
CA LEU A 101 -4.49 -13.22 15.40
C LEU A 101 -4.71 -11.72 15.18
N SER A 102 -5.95 -11.26 15.34
CA SER A 102 -6.29 -9.83 15.23
C SER A 102 -5.49 -9.00 16.24
N LYS A 103 -5.47 -9.42 17.52
CA LYS A 103 -4.70 -8.73 18.57
C LYS A 103 -3.21 -8.71 18.28
N LEU A 104 -2.65 -9.82 17.81
CA LEU A 104 -1.24 -9.88 17.42
C LEU A 104 -0.91 -8.88 16.31
N ILE A 105 -1.74 -8.86 15.26
CA ILE A 105 -1.55 -7.94 14.13
C ILE A 105 -1.70 -6.48 14.58
N ASP A 106 -2.65 -6.19 15.46
CA ASP A 106 -2.85 -4.85 16.02
C ASP A 106 -1.61 -4.37 16.80
N SER A 107 -1.01 -5.26 17.62
CA SER A 107 0.25 -4.96 18.33
C SER A 107 1.39 -4.64 17.36
N ILE A 108 1.58 -5.47 16.32
CA ILE A 108 2.64 -5.27 15.32
C ILE A 108 2.43 -3.95 14.55
N VAL A 109 1.18 -3.64 14.18
CA VAL A 109 0.85 -2.39 13.49
C VAL A 109 1.14 -1.19 14.39
N GLU A 110 0.76 -1.24 15.67
CA GLU A 110 0.99 -0.18 16.65
C GLU A 110 2.48 0.05 16.90
N GLU A 111 3.22 -1.02 17.21
CA GLU A 111 4.66 -0.96 17.51
C GLU A 111 5.48 -0.44 16.33
N SER A 112 5.04 -0.71 15.10
CA SER A 112 5.70 -0.25 13.88
C SER A 112 5.34 1.18 13.46
N LYS A 113 4.40 1.86 14.13
CA LYS A 113 4.08 3.28 13.84
C LYS A 113 5.24 4.21 14.13
N ALA A 114 6.06 3.96 15.15
CA ALA A 114 7.20 4.82 15.47
C ALA A 114 8.30 4.81 14.39
N ALA A 115 8.30 3.79 13.51
CA ALA A 115 9.19 3.70 12.37
C ALA A 115 8.68 4.46 11.13
N MET A 116 7.64 5.29 11.28
CA MET A 116 7.00 6.02 10.20
C MET A 116 8.05 6.80 9.38
N PRO A 117 8.26 6.44 8.11
CA PRO A 117 9.05 7.25 7.22
C PRO A 117 8.31 8.55 6.90
N ALA A 118 9.02 9.53 6.32
CA ALA A 118 8.37 10.66 5.68
C ALA A 118 7.24 10.12 4.78
N HIS A 119 6.03 10.70 4.86
CA HIS A 119 4.82 10.29 4.13
C HIS A 119 5.08 10.22 2.62
N ARG A 120 5.63 9.08 2.16
CA ARG A 120 6.19 8.87 0.84
C ARG A 120 5.82 7.46 0.42
N ALA A 121 5.26 7.34 -0.78
CA ALA A 121 4.68 6.10 -1.29
C ALA A 121 5.58 4.85 -1.15
N LEU A 122 6.86 4.93 -1.51
CA LEU A 122 7.77 3.79 -1.40
C LEU A 122 7.99 3.37 0.06
N ALA A 123 8.13 4.36 0.94
CA ALA A 123 8.45 4.11 2.33
C ALA A 123 7.22 3.55 3.07
N ASP A 124 6.02 4.05 2.75
CA ASP A 124 4.75 3.50 3.24
C ASP A 124 4.54 2.06 2.74
N ALA A 125 4.78 1.78 1.46
CA ALA A 125 4.68 0.42 0.92
C ALA A 125 5.72 -0.54 1.54
N THR A 126 6.93 -0.05 1.83
CA THR A 126 7.98 -0.83 2.51
C THR A 126 7.61 -1.13 3.96
N LEU A 127 6.97 -0.19 4.65
CA LEU A 127 6.46 -0.40 6.00
C LEU A 127 5.38 -1.49 6.01
N GLU A 128 4.43 -1.47 5.06
CA GLU A 128 3.42 -2.53 4.93
C GLU A 128 4.03 -3.90 4.63
N LEU A 129 5.03 -3.98 3.76
CA LEU A 129 5.78 -5.21 3.50
C LEU A 129 6.51 -5.70 4.76
N THR A 130 7.08 -4.78 5.54
CA THR A 130 7.76 -5.11 6.80
C THR A 130 6.78 -5.67 7.83
N ARG A 131 5.61 -5.04 7.98
CA ARG A 131 4.52 -5.52 8.83
C ARG A 131 4.08 -6.93 8.44
N TRP A 132 3.88 -7.19 7.15
CA TRP A 132 3.56 -8.53 6.65
C TRP A 132 4.60 -9.58 7.04
N LYS A 133 5.90 -9.25 6.91
CA LYS A 133 7.00 -10.14 7.33
C LYS A 133 6.98 -10.39 8.84
N LEU A 134 6.80 -9.33 9.65
CA LEU A 134 6.73 -9.45 11.11
C LEU A 134 5.56 -10.33 11.55
N VAL A 135 4.39 -10.19 10.92
CA VAL A 135 3.21 -11.02 11.18
C VAL A 135 3.52 -12.50 10.91
N ARG A 136 4.20 -12.81 9.80
CA ARG A 136 4.61 -14.19 9.49
C ARG A 136 5.59 -14.75 10.52
N GLU A 137 6.59 -13.97 10.93
CA GLU A 137 7.56 -14.42 11.93
C GLU A 137 6.91 -14.62 13.31
N ALA A 138 6.01 -13.74 13.72
CA ALA A 138 5.26 -13.90 14.96
C ALA A 138 4.32 -15.12 14.91
N ALA A 139 3.63 -15.35 13.79
CA ALA A 139 2.78 -16.52 13.60
C ALA A 139 3.55 -17.84 13.69
N LYS A 140 4.75 -17.92 13.11
CA LYS A 140 5.63 -19.10 13.25
C LYS A 140 6.04 -19.35 14.71
N LYS A 141 6.38 -18.29 15.45
CA LYS A 141 6.75 -18.40 16.86
C LYS A 141 5.62 -18.93 17.71
N LEU A 142 4.38 -18.50 17.47
CA LEU A 142 3.21 -19.00 18.18
C LEU A 142 3.03 -20.52 18.05
N VAL A 143 3.22 -21.06 16.83
CA VAL A 143 3.16 -22.51 16.59
C VAL A 143 4.29 -23.22 17.33
N ALA A 144 5.52 -22.70 17.26
CA ALA A 144 6.68 -23.31 17.91
C ALA A 144 6.62 -23.30 19.46
N THR A 145 5.85 -22.38 20.06
CA THR A 145 5.63 -22.33 21.52
C THR A 145 4.41 -23.13 21.99
N GLY A 146 3.58 -23.62 21.06
CA GLY A 146 2.38 -24.41 21.36
C GLY A 146 2.60 -25.93 21.25
N GLU A 147 3.78 -26.37 20.80
CA GLU A 147 4.28 -27.75 20.83
C GLU A 147 5.06 -28.02 22.13
#